data_AF-A0A1T4JW30-F1
#
_entry.id   AF-A0A1T4JW30-F1
#
_cell.length_a   1.000
_cell.length_b   1.000
_cell.length_c   1.000
_cell.angle_alpha   90.00
_cell.angle_beta   90.00
_cell.angle_gamma   90.00
#
_symmetry.space_group_name_H-M   'P 1'
#
loop_
_entity.id
_entity.type
_entity.pdbx_description
1 polymer ?
#
loop_
_entity_poly.entity_id
_entity_poly.type
_entity_poly.pdbx_seq_one_letter_code
_entity_poly.pdbx_strand_id
1 'polypeptide(L)'
;MESMLYSEELIFFNLLKELLVPNLKNESAIVSLSLQDLHDKTEIDKQVISGMISKLQKDGLITFAAYGNEADEITLHFDRTHDKIFEFLPHEDLENILADINKFIFENMNLFTFNISHNTSKKYAKLIQERLNKNPKADINDLLRKGINELYSQKEFIIKLFKILYNIAKNANKENQELIEKIIYCFFNLPIDENPFITTLFLARISFELEMLKL
;
A
#
# COMPACT_ATOMS: atom_id res chain seq x y z
N MET A 1 -16.57 18.24 -15.34
CA MET A 1 -15.81 18.29 -14.08
C MET A 1 -14.64 17.33 -14.28
N GLU A 2 -13.42 17.85 -14.47
CA GLU A 2 -12.24 16.98 -14.49
C GLU A 2 -12.10 16.38 -13.09
N SER A 3 -12.10 15.05 -12.99
CA SER A 3 -11.74 14.38 -11.74
C SER A 3 -10.29 14.73 -11.46
N MET A 4 -10.03 15.56 -10.45
CA MET A 4 -8.67 15.71 -9.93
C MET A 4 -8.28 14.35 -9.35
N LEU A 5 -7.21 13.78 -9.88
CA LEU A 5 -6.63 12.53 -9.38
C LEU A 5 -5.64 12.91 -8.28
N TYR A 6 -5.74 12.24 -7.13
CA TYR A 6 -5.00 12.54 -5.91
C TYR A 6 -4.04 11.41 -5.54
N SER A 7 -3.67 10.57 -6.51
CA SER A 7 -3.01 9.30 -6.24
C SER A 7 -1.68 9.49 -5.52
N GLU A 8 -0.84 10.44 -5.94
CA GLU A 8 0.43 10.74 -5.25
C GLU A 8 0.21 11.24 -3.82
N GLU A 9 -0.75 12.15 -3.64
CA GLU A 9 -1.13 12.73 -2.36
C GLU A 9 -1.66 11.65 -1.40
N LEU A 10 -2.57 10.80 -1.88
CA LEU A 10 -3.14 9.71 -1.12
C LEU A 10 -2.09 8.67 -0.74
N ILE A 11 -1.16 8.31 -1.63
CA ILE A 11 -0.07 7.37 -1.29
C ILE A 11 0.83 7.99 -0.24
N PHE A 12 1.21 9.25 -0.41
CA PHE A 12 2.09 9.93 0.53
C PHE A 12 1.43 10.06 1.90
N PHE A 13 0.13 10.38 1.95
CA PHE A 13 -0.66 10.37 3.17
C PHE A 13 -0.63 9.00 3.86
N ASN A 14 -0.82 7.91 3.12
CA ASN A 14 -0.77 6.55 3.66
C ASN A 14 0.60 6.19 4.21
N LEU A 15 1.65 6.55 3.47
CA LEU A 15 3.02 6.36 3.92
C LEU A 15 3.26 7.08 5.25
N LEU A 16 2.80 8.32 5.39
CA LEU A 16 2.89 9.07 6.65
C LEU A 16 2.09 8.40 7.77
N LYS A 17 0.84 7.97 7.50
CA LYS A 17 0.00 7.28 8.48
C LYS A 17 0.68 6.02 9.00
N GLU A 18 1.16 5.14 8.11
CA GLU A 18 1.83 3.90 8.52
C GLU A 18 3.12 4.15 9.29
N LEU A 19 3.87 5.18 8.91
CA LEU A 19 5.11 5.53 9.59
C LEU A 19 4.87 6.06 11.01
N LEU A 20 3.89 6.95 11.16
CA LEU A 20 3.72 7.77 12.36
C LEU A 20 2.61 7.29 13.28
N VAL A 21 1.49 6.83 12.72
CA VAL A 21 0.25 6.50 13.45
C VAL A 21 -0.44 5.26 12.86
N PRO A 22 0.23 4.09 12.81
CA PRO A 22 -0.25 2.90 12.09
C PRO A 22 -1.58 2.34 12.62
N ASN A 23 -1.94 2.63 13.87
CA ASN A 23 -3.18 2.16 14.49
C ASN A 23 -4.33 3.19 14.40
N LEU A 24 -4.16 4.29 13.65
CA LEU A 24 -5.18 5.33 13.53
C LEU A 24 -6.37 4.81 12.72
N LYS A 25 -7.52 4.66 13.39
CA LYS A 25 -8.79 4.27 12.78
C LYS A 25 -9.67 5.51 12.56
N ASN A 26 -10.60 5.79 13.47
CA ASN A 26 -11.55 6.92 13.39
C ASN A 26 -11.25 8.03 14.41
N GLU A 27 -10.01 8.07 14.89
CA GLU A 27 -9.54 9.02 15.90
C GLU A 27 -8.63 10.06 15.24
N SER A 28 -8.45 11.20 15.90
CA SER A 28 -7.45 12.19 15.50
C SER A 28 -6.14 11.93 16.23
N ALA A 29 -5.01 12.16 15.57
CA ALA A 29 -3.69 12.09 16.18
C ALA A 29 -2.85 13.33 15.86
N ILE A 30 -2.10 13.80 16.84
CA ILE A 30 -1.13 14.90 16.71
C ILE A 30 0.27 14.31 16.84
N VAL A 31 1.13 14.57 15.86
CA VAL A 31 2.51 14.09 15.85
C VAL A 31 3.45 15.23 15.50
N SER A 32 4.48 15.42 16.33
CA SER A 32 5.60 16.32 16.06
C SER A 32 6.82 15.49 15.63
N LEU A 33 7.48 15.91 14.55
CA LEU A 33 8.62 15.21 13.96
C LEU A 33 9.45 16.15 13.09
N SER A 34 10.69 15.79 12.77
CA SER A 34 11.49 16.59 11.84
C SER A 34 11.30 16.16 10.38
N LEU A 35 11.49 17.10 9.44
CA LEU A 35 11.60 16.79 8.00
C LEU A 35 12.77 15.84 7.70
N GLN A 36 13.82 15.88 8.51
CA GLN A 36 14.93 14.93 8.42
C GLN A 36 14.46 13.51 8.76
N ASP A 37 13.67 13.33 9.83
CA ASP A 37 13.15 12.00 10.19
C ASP A 37 12.26 11.42 9.09
N LEU A 38 11.45 12.26 8.42
CA LEU A 38 10.66 11.84 7.27
C LEU A 38 11.54 11.48 6.08
N HIS A 39 12.56 12.28 5.79
CA HIS A 39 13.51 11.98 4.72
C HIS A 39 14.17 10.61 4.95
N ASP A 40 14.69 10.37 6.15
CA ASP A 40 15.41 9.13 6.47
C ASP A 40 14.50 7.90 6.40
N LYS A 41 13.23 8.02 6.81
CA LYS A 41 12.27 6.91 6.79
C LYS A 41 11.67 6.68 5.40
N THR A 42 11.38 7.74 4.65
CA THR A 42 10.69 7.66 3.36
C THR A 42 11.65 7.53 2.19
N GLU A 43 12.90 7.97 2.34
CA GLU A 43 13.87 8.18 1.25
C GLU A 43 13.36 9.16 0.18
N ILE A 44 12.43 10.04 0.54
CA ILE A 44 11.90 11.10 -0.33
C ILE A 44 12.65 12.40 0.00
N ASP A 45 12.96 13.20 -1.02
CA ASP A 45 13.62 14.50 -0.85
C ASP A 45 12.81 15.45 0.05
N LYS A 46 13.48 16.22 0.92
CA LYS A 46 12.84 17.14 1.87
C LYS A 46 11.96 18.19 1.20
N GLN A 47 12.35 18.71 0.03
CA GLN A 47 11.55 19.69 -0.70
C GLN A 47 10.28 19.05 -1.24
N VAL A 48 10.37 17.82 -1.74
CA VAL A 48 9.21 17.04 -2.18
C VAL A 48 8.27 16.76 -1.01
N ILE A 49 8.80 16.32 0.14
CA ILE A 49 8.04 16.10 1.38
C ILE A 49 7.28 17.38 1.77
N SER A 50 7.97 18.52 1.80
CA SER A 50 7.36 19.81 2.16
C SER A 50 6.24 20.22 1.19
N GLY A 51 6.46 20.02 -0.12
CA GLY A 51 5.45 20.25 -1.15
C GLY A 51 4.22 19.36 -0.97
N MET A 52 4.42 18.07 -0.68
CA MET A 52 3.32 17.11 -0.47
C MET A 52 2.53 17.41 0.81
N ILE A 53 3.20 17.79 1.91
CA ILE A 53 2.52 18.23 3.14
C ILE A 53 1.65 19.46 2.86
N SER A 54 2.17 20.42 2.10
CA SER A 54 1.42 21.63 1.72
C SER A 54 0.18 21.31 0.89
N LYS A 55 0.27 20.34 -0.04
CA LYS A 55 -0.88 19.85 -0.82
C LYS A 55 -1.90 19.16 0.08
N LEU A 56 -1.48 18.22 0.91
CA LEU A 56 -2.36 17.51 1.86
C LEU A 56 -3.08 18.48 2.81
N GLN A 57 -2.41 19.55 3.22
CA GLN A 57 -3.04 20.61 4.02
C GLN A 57 -4.10 21.38 3.24
N LYS A 58 -3.79 21.79 2.00
CA LYS A 58 -4.73 22.47 1.11
C LYS A 58 -5.98 21.63 0.85
N ASP A 59 -5.81 20.32 0.70
CA ASP A 59 -6.88 19.35 0.46
C ASP A 59 -7.58 18.94 1.78
N GLY A 60 -7.12 19.46 2.92
CA GLY A 60 -7.73 19.25 4.24
C GLY A 60 -7.55 17.84 4.80
N LEU A 61 -6.60 17.05 4.28
CA LEU A 61 -6.28 15.71 4.77
C LEU A 61 -5.43 15.73 6.04
N ILE A 62 -4.65 16.80 6.25
CA ILE A 62 -3.90 17.05 7.48
C ILE A 62 -4.02 18.51 7.89
N THR A 63 -3.91 18.81 9.17
CA THR A 63 -3.72 20.20 9.65
C THR A 63 -2.26 20.38 10.07
N PHE A 64 -1.57 21.37 9.47
CA PHE A 64 -0.23 21.77 9.87
C PHE A 64 -0.34 22.78 11.03
N ALA A 65 0.24 22.45 12.18
CA ALA A 65 0.08 23.28 13.38
C ALA A 65 1.17 24.34 13.58
N ALA A 66 2.43 24.04 13.23
CA ALA A 66 3.55 25.00 13.23
C ALA A 66 4.84 24.35 12.69
N TYR A 67 5.80 25.18 12.27
CA TYR A 67 7.21 24.83 12.40
C TYR A 67 7.60 25.00 13.87
N GLY A 68 8.25 24.01 14.47
CA GLY A 68 8.73 24.12 15.86
C GLY A 68 9.77 25.23 16.04
N ASN A 69 10.27 25.38 17.26
CA ASN A 69 11.34 26.37 17.55
C ASN A 69 12.66 26.03 16.81
N GLU A 70 12.77 24.84 16.23
CA GLU A 70 13.87 24.38 15.39
C GLU A 70 13.45 24.35 13.91
N ALA A 71 14.37 24.72 13.01
CA ALA A 71 14.10 25.03 11.60
C ALA A 71 13.53 23.88 10.73
N ASP A 72 13.42 22.67 11.26
CA ASP A 72 13.01 21.46 10.53
C ASP A 72 11.87 20.67 11.22
N GLU A 73 11.34 21.14 12.36
CA GLU A 73 10.27 20.43 13.09
C GLU A 73 8.89 20.77 12.53
N ILE A 74 8.06 19.77 12.24
CA ILE A 74 6.68 19.89 11.76
C ILE A 74 5.73 19.23 12.76
N THR A 75 4.57 19.85 12.99
CA THR A 75 3.48 19.21 13.74
C THR A 75 2.30 18.93 12.83
N LEU A 76 1.98 17.65 12.68
CA LEU A 76 0.92 17.14 11.81
C LEU A 76 -0.27 16.67 12.64
N HIS A 77 -1.45 17.17 12.30
CA HIS A 77 -2.71 16.70 12.85
C HIS A 77 -3.40 15.84 11.79
N PHE A 78 -3.53 14.55 12.06
CA PHE A 78 -4.35 13.64 11.29
C PHE A 78 -5.76 13.72 11.87
N ASP A 79 -6.68 14.40 11.19
CA ASP A 79 -8.10 14.40 11.56
C ASP A 79 -8.79 13.11 11.06
N ARG A 80 -10.10 12.95 11.32
CA ARG A 80 -10.95 11.86 10.79
C ARG A 80 -10.86 11.77 9.26
N THR A 81 -9.82 11.10 8.81
CA THR A 81 -9.29 11.13 7.44
C THR A 81 -9.92 10.07 6.56
N HIS A 82 -10.47 9.02 7.18
CA HIS A 82 -11.29 8.02 6.52
C HIS A 82 -12.42 8.69 5.71
N ASP A 83 -13.29 9.47 6.36
CA ASP A 83 -14.45 10.11 5.71
C ASP A 83 -14.07 10.99 4.50
N LYS A 84 -13.00 11.78 4.63
CA LYS A 84 -12.51 12.61 3.52
C LYS A 84 -11.92 11.79 2.39
N ILE A 85 -11.13 10.75 2.68
CA ILE A 85 -10.57 9.85 1.66
C ILE A 85 -11.70 9.15 0.88
N PHE A 86 -12.82 8.82 1.52
CA PHE A 86 -14.01 8.27 0.86
C PHE A 86 -14.72 9.26 -0.07
N GLU A 87 -14.68 10.56 0.21
CA GLU A 87 -15.24 11.58 -0.71
C GLU A 87 -14.49 11.64 -2.05
N PHE A 88 -13.21 11.21 -2.07
CA PHE A 88 -12.37 11.22 -3.26
C PHE A 88 -12.41 9.93 -4.07
N LEU A 89 -13.00 8.85 -3.55
CA LEU A 89 -12.89 7.51 -4.14
C LEU A 89 -14.23 7.02 -4.69
N PRO A 90 -14.38 6.86 -6.02
CA PRO A 90 -15.60 6.35 -6.60
C PRO A 90 -15.86 4.91 -6.16
N HIS A 91 -17.08 4.62 -5.73
CA HIS A 91 -17.55 3.25 -5.49
C HIS A 91 -17.72 2.53 -6.82
N GLU A 92 -16.78 1.65 -7.19
CA GLU A 92 -16.89 0.77 -8.35
C GLU A 92 -16.80 -0.71 -7.94
N ASP A 93 -17.43 -1.57 -8.74
CA ASP A 93 -17.56 -3.00 -8.49
C ASP A 93 -16.19 -3.72 -8.43
N LEU A 94 -15.95 -4.38 -7.29
CA LEU A 94 -14.77 -5.19 -6.97
C LEU A 94 -14.46 -6.31 -7.99
N GLU A 95 -15.37 -6.64 -8.91
CA GLU A 95 -15.12 -7.69 -9.91
C GLU A 95 -14.19 -7.22 -11.03
N ASN A 96 -14.24 -5.94 -11.42
CA ASN A 96 -13.38 -5.40 -12.48
C ASN A 96 -11.97 -5.04 -11.98
N ILE A 97 -11.82 -4.71 -10.69
CA ILE A 97 -10.53 -4.31 -10.11
C ILE A 97 -9.49 -5.44 -10.14
N LEU A 98 -9.90 -6.71 -10.09
CA LEU A 98 -8.96 -7.83 -10.04
C LEU A 98 -8.19 -8.01 -11.35
N ALA A 99 -8.87 -7.82 -12.49
CA ALA A 99 -8.24 -7.89 -13.80
C ALA A 99 -7.23 -6.74 -13.97
N ASP A 100 -7.62 -5.54 -13.55
CA ASP A 100 -6.78 -4.35 -13.61
C ASP A 100 -5.57 -4.47 -12.68
N ILE A 101 -5.76 -4.95 -11.45
CA ILE A 101 -4.68 -5.24 -10.49
C ILE A 101 -3.69 -6.24 -11.10
N ASN A 102 -4.18 -7.32 -11.71
CA ASN A 102 -3.32 -8.34 -12.29
C ASN A 102 -2.48 -7.77 -13.44
N LYS A 103 -3.13 -7.02 -14.36
CA LYS A 103 -2.44 -6.32 -15.46
C LYS A 103 -1.38 -5.35 -14.91
N PHE A 104 -1.75 -4.55 -13.92
CA PHE A 104 -0.87 -3.56 -13.29
C PHE A 104 0.35 -4.19 -12.61
N ILE A 105 0.16 -5.30 -11.88
CA ILE A 105 1.26 -6.07 -11.28
C ILE A 105 2.18 -6.61 -12.36
N PHE A 106 1.63 -7.14 -13.45
CA PHE A 106 2.42 -7.68 -14.56
C PHE A 106 3.26 -6.60 -15.25
N GLU A 107 2.67 -5.45 -15.56
CA GLU A 107 3.35 -4.32 -16.19
C GLU A 107 4.47 -3.72 -15.33
N ASN A 108 4.34 -3.84 -14.00
CA ASN A 108 5.29 -3.31 -13.02
C ASN A 108 6.04 -4.42 -12.25
N MET A 109 6.09 -5.64 -12.78
CA MET A 109 6.54 -6.82 -12.04
C MET A 109 7.97 -6.69 -11.53
N ASN A 110 8.84 -6.03 -12.30
CA ASN A 110 10.22 -5.72 -11.92
C ASN A 110 10.30 -4.86 -10.64
N LEU A 111 9.35 -3.96 -10.41
CA LEU A 111 9.29 -3.11 -9.22
C LEU A 111 8.79 -3.87 -7.99
N PHE A 112 7.94 -4.89 -8.20
CA PHE A 112 7.41 -5.77 -7.16
C PHE A 112 8.29 -6.99 -6.86
N THR A 113 9.53 -7.03 -7.37
CA THR A 113 10.52 -8.05 -6.99
C THR A 113 11.08 -7.76 -5.60
N PHE A 114 10.27 -7.98 -4.57
CA PHE A 114 10.73 -7.86 -3.20
C PHE A 114 11.72 -9.00 -2.86
N ASN A 115 12.75 -8.70 -2.07
CA ASN A 115 13.49 -9.70 -1.28
C ASN A 115 12.59 -10.24 -0.16
N ILE A 116 11.43 -10.78 -0.52
CA ILE A 116 10.59 -11.55 0.38
C ILE A 116 11.33 -12.85 0.69
N SER A 117 11.21 -13.32 1.94
CA SER A 117 11.77 -14.62 2.35
C SER A 117 11.40 -15.71 1.33
N HIS A 118 12.38 -16.09 0.51
CA HIS A 118 12.25 -17.20 -0.45
C HIS A 118 11.86 -18.48 0.30
N ASN A 119 12.36 -18.66 1.52
CA ASN A 119 12.02 -19.80 2.36
C ASN A 119 10.53 -19.83 2.74
N THR A 120 9.96 -18.68 3.07
CA THR A 120 8.55 -18.59 3.47
C THR A 120 7.61 -18.74 2.27
N SER A 121 7.89 -18.08 1.16
CA SER A 121 7.09 -18.25 -0.07
C SER A 121 7.15 -19.70 -0.59
N LYS A 122 8.34 -20.32 -0.61
CA LYS A 122 8.53 -21.73 -0.98
C LYS A 122 7.82 -22.69 -0.02
N LYS A 123 7.81 -22.42 1.29
CA LYS A 123 7.04 -23.18 2.30
C LYS A 123 5.55 -23.21 1.93
N TYR A 124 4.95 -22.05 1.68
CA TYR A 124 3.53 -21.99 1.33
C TYR A 124 3.22 -22.60 -0.03
N ALA A 125 4.10 -22.43 -1.03
CA ALA A 125 3.95 -23.09 -2.33
C ALA A 125 3.90 -24.62 -2.18
N LYS A 126 4.80 -25.21 -1.38
CA LYS A 126 4.78 -26.65 -1.09
C LYS A 126 3.51 -27.09 -0.39
N LEU A 127 3.08 -26.37 0.66
CA LEU A 127 1.86 -26.71 1.40
C LEU A 127 0.61 -26.68 0.50
N ILE A 128 0.52 -25.67 -0.38
CA ILE A 128 -0.56 -25.54 -1.37
C ILE A 128 -0.49 -26.69 -2.38
N GLN A 129 0.69 -26.97 -2.93
CA GLN A 129 0.88 -28.08 -3.88
C GLN A 129 0.51 -29.44 -3.28
N GLU A 130 0.97 -29.74 -2.07
CA GLU A 130 0.65 -30.97 -1.36
C GLU A 130 -0.86 -31.13 -1.15
N ARG A 131 -1.56 -30.03 -0.83
CA ARG A 131 -3.00 -30.06 -0.62
C ARG A 131 -3.76 -30.26 -1.94
N LEU A 132 -3.37 -29.55 -3.00
CA LEU A 132 -3.99 -29.68 -4.32
C LEU A 132 -3.71 -31.04 -4.97
N ASN A 133 -2.54 -31.63 -4.72
CA ASN A 133 -2.21 -32.99 -5.18
C ASN A 133 -3.11 -34.05 -4.51
N LYS A 134 -3.51 -33.84 -3.26
CA LYS A 134 -4.45 -34.73 -2.55
C LYS A 134 -5.90 -34.52 -3.02
N ASN A 135 -6.28 -33.27 -3.27
CA ASN A 135 -7.59 -32.91 -3.80
C ASN A 135 -7.48 -31.60 -4.60
N PRO A 136 -7.61 -31.63 -5.94
CA PRO A 136 -7.51 -30.44 -6.79
C PRO A 136 -8.57 -29.37 -6.50
N LYS A 137 -9.65 -29.71 -5.79
CA LYS A 137 -10.72 -28.80 -5.37
C LYS A 137 -10.63 -28.44 -3.88
N ALA A 138 -9.51 -28.71 -3.22
CA ALA A 138 -9.35 -28.38 -1.82
C ALA A 138 -9.38 -26.86 -1.60
N ASP A 139 -10.02 -26.44 -0.52
CA ASP A 139 -9.91 -25.07 -0.04
C ASP A 139 -8.47 -24.82 0.46
N ILE A 140 -7.88 -23.72 -0.04
CA ILE A 140 -6.54 -23.25 0.32
C ILE A 140 -6.56 -21.90 1.04
N ASN A 141 -7.75 -21.34 1.32
CA ASN A 141 -7.90 -20.00 1.90
C ASN A 141 -7.16 -19.84 3.23
N ASP A 142 -7.13 -20.87 4.09
CA ASP A 142 -6.34 -20.85 5.33
C ASP A 142 -4.84 -20.71 5.06
N LEU A 143 -4.32 -21.35 4.01
CA LEU A 143 -2.92 -21.26 3.60
C LEU A 143 -2.62 -19.90 2.97
N LEU A 144 -3.54 -19.36 2.17
CA LEU A 144 -3.42 -18.01 1.59
C LEU A 144 -3.36 -16.96 2.70
N ARG A 145 -4.34 -16.96 3.62
CA ARG A 145 -4.40 -16.00 4.73
C ARG A 145 -3.16 -16.07 5.63
N LYS A 146 -2.70 -17.28 5.97
CA LYS A 146 -1.46 -17.45 6.76
C LYS A 146 -0.23 -16.96 6.01
N GLY A 147 -0.11 -17.30 4.72
CA GLY A 147 1.01 -16.88 3.89
C GLY A 147 1.09 -15.38 3.69
N ILE A 148 -0.05 -14.74 3.41
CA ILE A 148 -0.14 -13.28 3.29
C ILE A 148 0.26 -12.62 4.60
N ASN A 149 -0.29 -13.05 5.73
CA ASN A 149 0.05 -12.46 7.02
C ASN A 149 1.53 -12.68 7.37
N GLU A 150 2.10 -13.86 7.13
CA GLU A 150 3.52 -14.12 7.44
C GLU A 150 4.49 -13.30 6.56
N LEU A 151 4.12 -13.02 5.31
CA LEU A 151 4.97 -12.33 4.34
C LEU A 151 4.77 -10.82 4.26
N TYR A 152 3.53 -10.36 4.38
CA TYR A 152 3.13 -9.02 3.98
C TYR A 152 2.62 -8.16 5.12
N SER A 153 2.28 -8.72 6.29
CA SER A 153 1.80 -7.92 7.43
C SER A 153 2.90 -7.11 8.11
N GLN A 154 4.17 -7.30 7.71
CA GLN A 154 5.29 -6.59 8.29
C GLN A 154 5.25 -5.11 7.87
N LYS A 155 5.39 -4.22 8.86
CA LYS A 155 5.40 -2.76 8.63
C LYS A 155 6.41 -2.33 7.57
N GLU A 156 7.61 -2.93 7.57
CA GLU A 156 8.65 -2.66 6.58
C GLU A 156 8.21 -2.99 5.14
N PHE A 157 7.44 -4.06 4.96
CA PHE A 157 6.89 -4.44 3.66
C PHE A 157 5.88 -3.40 3.18
N ILE A 158 4.94 -3.01 4.04
CA ILE A 158 3.90 -2.02 3.70
C ILE A 158 4.53 -0.67 3.33
N ILE A 159 5.51 -0.21 4.10
CA ILE A 159 6.27 1.01 3.78
C ILE A 159 6.93 0.89 2.41
N LYS A 160 7.65 -0.21 2.15
CA LYS A 160 8.32 -0.41 0.86
C LYS A 160 7.32 -0.45 -0.29
N LEU A 161 6.17 -1.07 -0.10
CA LEU A 161 5.11 -1.11 -1.10
C LEU A 161 4.58 0.30 -1.40
N PHE A 162 4.29 1.11 -0.38
CA PHE A 162 3.85 2.49 -0.61
C PHE A 162 4.91 3.34 -1.30
N LYS A 163 6.20 3.15 -1.01
CA LYS A 163 7.29 3.79 -1.78
C LYS A 163 7.26 3.40 -3.27
N ILE A 164 7.01 2.12 -3.58
CA ILE A 164 6.88 1.64 -4.97
C ILE A 164 5.66 2.28 -5.64
N LEU A 165 4.50 2.22 -5.01
CA LEU A 165 3.27 2.82 -5.54
C LEU A 165 3.44 4.32 -5.77
N TYR A 166 4.12 5.02 -4.86
CA TYR A 166 4.45 6.43 -5.01
C TYR A 166 5.29 6.69 -6.26
N ASN A 167 6.35 5.90 -6.47
CA ASN A 167 7.20 6.03 -7.64
C ASN A 167 6.46 5.73 -8.95
N ILE A 168 5.52 4.78 -8.95
CA ILE A 168 4.67 4.49 -10.11
C ILE A 168 3.73 5.68 -10.38
N ALA A 169 3.08 6.21 -9.34
CA ALA A 169 2.12 7.30 -9.46
C ALA A 169 2.69 8.57 -10.12
N LYS A 170 3.97 8.89 -9.84
CA LYS A 170 4.68 10.06 -10.40
C LYS A 170 4.63 10.22 -11.91
N ASN A 171 4.48 9.11 -12.63
CA ASN A 171 4.44 9.11 -14.09
C ASN A 171 3.27 8.27 -14.64
N ALA A 172 2.29 7.95 -13.79
CA ALA A 172 1.18 7.11 -14.16
C ALA A 172 0.23 7.85 -15.12
N ASN A 173 -0.32 7.12 -16.09
CA ASN A 173 -1.47 7.60 -16.85
C ASN A 173 -2.73 7.62 -15.95
N LYS A 174 -3.80 8.25 -16.44
CA LYS A 174 -5.06 8.37 -15.70
C LYS A 174 -5.61 7.02 -15.20
N GLU A 175 -5.60 5.99 -16.04
CA GLU A 175 -6.11 4.65 -15.68
C GLU A 175 -5.32 4.04 -14.51
N ASN A 176 -3.99 4.14 -14.53
CA ASN A 176 -3.14 3.65 -13.45
C ASN A 176 -3.29 4.49 -12.17
N GLN A 177 -3.52 5.79 -12.29
CA GLN A 177 -3.82 6.67 -11.15
C GLN A 177 -5.10 6.24 -10.43
N GLU A 178 -6.19 6.06 -11.18
CA GLU A 178 -7.48 5.56 -10.64
C GLU A 178 -7.33 4.18 -9.99
N LEU A 179 -6.55 3.28 -10.59
CA LEU A 179 -6.28 1.97 -10.01
C LEU A 179 -5.48 2.05 -8.70
N ILE A 180 -4.44 2.89 -8.66
CA ILE A 180 -3.63 3.09 -7.45
C ILE A 180 -4.49 3.64 -6.31
N GLU A 181 -5.40 4.56 -6.60
CA GLU A 181 -6.39 5.07 -5.65
C GLU A 181 -7.28 3.96 -5.08
N LYS A 182 -7.76 3.04 -5.94
CA LYS A 182 -8.52 1.87 -5.49
C LYS A 182 -7.67 0.86 -4.70
N ILE A 183 -6.39 0.71 -5.03
CA ILE A 183 -5.45 -0.13 -4.25
C ILE A 183 -5.32 0.44 -2.84
N ILE A 184 -5.11 1.75 -2.72
CA ILE A 184 -5.02 2.47 -1.45
C ILE A 184 -6.31 2.33 -0.65
N TYR A 185 -7.47 2.50 -1.30
CA TYR A 185 -8.78 2.27 -0.69
C TYR A 185 -8.83 0.92 0.02
N CYS A 186 -8.38 -0.14 -0.67
CA CYS A 186 -8.39 -1.48 -0.11
C CYS A 186 -7.45 -1.61 1.10
N PHE A 187 -6.33 -0.89 1.15
CA PHE A 187 -5.44 -0.89 2.32
C PHE A 187 -6.07 -0.26 3.56
N PHE A 188 -6.94 0.73 3.39
CA PHE A 188 -7.68 1.32 4.51
C PHE A 188 -8.81 0.43 5.04
N ASN A 189 -9.49 -0.25 4.11
CA ASN A 189 -10.79 -0.85 4.40
C ASN A 189 -10.76 -2.35 4.66
N LEU A 190 -9.76 -3.03 4.13
CA LEU A 190 -9.71 -4.48 4.16
C LEU A 190 -8.53 -4.95 5.02
N PRO A 191 -8.71 -6.03 5.80
CA PRO A 191 -7.59 -6.79 6.34
C PRO A 191 -6.59 -7.12 5.24
N ILE A 192 -5.31 -7.20 5.58
CA ILE A 192 -4.25 -7.42 4.59
C ILE A 192 -4.43 -8.74 3.81
N ASP A 193 -4.98 -9.77 4.44
CA ASP A 193 -5.30 -11.06 3.86
C ASP A 193 -6.59 -11.09 3.05
N GLU A 194 -7.33 -9.99 3.02
CA GLU A 194 -8.53 -9.77 2.20
C GLU A 194 -8.33 -8.66 1.17
N ASN A 195 -7.19 -7.97 1.21
CA ASN A 195 -6.82 -6.96 0.23
C ASN A 195 -6.54 -7.61 -1.14
N PRO A 196 -7.27 -7.24 -2.22
CA PRO A 196 -7.16 -7.89 -3.53
C PRO A 196 -5.78 -7.69 -4.17
N PHE A 197 -5.13 -6.55 -3.93
CA PHE A 197 -3.80 -6.28 -4.45
C PHE A 197 -2.74 -7.17 -3.79
N ILE A 198 -2.76 -7.25 -2.45
CA ILE A 198 -1.84 -8.12 -1.70
C ILE A 198 -2.09 -9.60 -2.02
N THR A 199 -3.34 -10.01 -2.10
CA THR A 199 -3.71 -11.38 -2.44
C THR A 199 -3.20 -11.76 -3.82
N THR A 200 -3.34 -10.86 -4.81
CA THR A 200 -2.85 -11.08 -6.17
C THR A 200 -1.32 -11.16 -6.20
N LEU A 201 -0.61 -10.27 -5.49
CA LEU A 201 0.85 -10.34 -5.34
C LEU A 201 1.31 -11.67 -4.72
N PHE A 202 0.60 -12.15 -3.68
CA PHE A 202 0.89 -13.43 -3.07
C PHE A 202 0.73 -14.58 -4.05
N LEU A 203 -0.41 -14.63 -4.76
CA LEU A 203 -0.71 -15.70 -5.72
C LEU A 203 0.27 -15.70 -6.89
N ALA A 204 0.63 -14.53 -7.43
CA ALA A 204 1.66 -14.43 -8.46
C ALA A 204 3.00 -15.02 -7.97
N ARG A 205 3.39 -14.73 -6.73
CA ARG A 205 4.59 -15.29 -6.12
C ARG A 205 4.52 -16.80 -5.92
N ILE A 206 3.38 -17.32 -5.44
CA ILE A 206 3.17 -18.76 -5.25
C ILE A 206 3.22 -19.48 -6.61
N SER A 207 2.60 -18.93 -7.64
CA SER A 207 2.65 -19.48 -9.00
C SER A 207 4.08 -19.61 -9.49
N PHE A 208 4.91 -18.58 -9.32
CA PHE A 208 6.33 -18.62 -9.67
C PHE A 208 7.09 -19.71 -8.89
N GLU A 209 6.90 -19.80 -7.57
CA GLU A 209 7.56 -20.82 -6.74
C GLU A 209 7.11 -22.24 -7.15
N LEU A 210 5.83 -22.43 -7.52
CA LEU A 210 5.31 -23.71 -8.01
C LEU A 210 5.91 -24.12 -9.36
N GLU A 211 6.15 -23.17 -10.26
CA GLU A 211 6.85 -23.42 -11.52
C GLU A 211 8.30 -23.84 -11.26
N MET A 212 9.00 -23.15 -10.34
CA MET A 212 10.37 -23.47 -9.95
C MET A 212 10.51 -24.82 -9.24
N LEU A 213 9.45 -25.32 -8.58
CA LEU A 213 9.43 -26.64 -7.94
C LEU A 213 9.21 -27.80 -8.92
N LYS A 214 8.75 -27.52 -10.14
CA LYS A 214 8.57 -28.54 -11.20
C LYS A 214 9.84 -28.78 -12.01
N LEU A 215 10.83 -27.90 -11.88
CA LEU A 215 12.19 -28.02 -12.43
C LEU A 215 13.11 -28.74 -11.44
#